data_AF-A0A2G2FBZ9-F1
#
_entry.id   AF-A0A2G2FBZ9-F1
#
_cell.length_a   1.000
_cell.length_b   1.000
_cell.length_c   1.000
_cell.angle_alpha   90.00
_cell.angle_beta   90.00
_cell.angle_gamma   90.00
#
_symmetry.space_group_name_H-M   'P 1'
#
loop_
_entity.id
_entity.type
_entity.pdbx_description
1 polymer ?
#
loop_
_entity_poly.entity_id
_entity_poly.type
_entity_poly.pdbx_seq_one_letter_code
_entity_poly.pdbx_strand_id
1 'polypeptide(L)'
;MEQFAYGKEIKKYSTKPYGTLVFSDSDRAKFETSDKIWIKFNEDSIKVSDIGSVFFKNPGPDGLLKIIVSPLKDKEKLNFKDDGVVTKISYLKKEPKEALITNDKIVFGILLAILALIFYTSGLDHKNWKRLYTVIPALFLCYMIPAVLTSFNIIDPDATNLYHMASRYLLPGSLILLILSVDIKSLFGLGSKSLIMFFTGTIGIIIGGVFSIWIFGFISPETVGGEGNEAAWRGMATIAGSWIGGGANQSAMLEIYNYKETLFGGMLLVDIVVANIWMAVILFGIGRTKRIDKWLKADSSAIDDLVIKVEKFQKSVQRKATLTDYMVIGGLVFGGVALSHFLGGILAPFFADVLNDKNSTFASSFFWMVVLSTFYGLLLSFTRAKNYEGVGASKIGSVFLYILVATIGMKVDISKVLDNPNLIFVGLIWMAFHAGLLILVAKLIRAPFFFLAVGSQANVGGAASAPIVANAFHPALTTVGVLMAVFGYFIGTFGAIFCAELMKYVAT
;
A
#
# COMPACT_ATOMS: atom_id res chain seq x y z
N MET A 1 34.28 -25.96 12.81
CA MET A 1 33.25 -25.55 13.78
C MET A 1 33.38 -24.04 13.93
N GLU A 2 32.31 -23.25 13.76
CA GLU A 2 32.43 -21.80 13.92
C GLU A 2 32.42 -21.44 15.40
N GLN A 3 33.45 -20.73 15.84
CA GLN A 3 33.64 -20.30 17.21
C GLN A 3 33.27 -18.83 17.35
N PHE A 4 32.47 -18.52 18.37
CA PHE A 4 31.97 -17.19 18.69
C PHE A 4 32.44 -16.83 20.09
N ALA A 5 33.20 -15.74 20.24
CA ALA A 5 33.60 -15.28 21.56
C ALA A 5 32.35 -14.80 22.34
N TYR A 6 32.11 -15.37 23.51
CA TYR A 6 31.02 -14.96 24.38
C TYR A 6 31.20 -13.50 24.80
N GLY A 7 30.13 -12.69 24.68
CA GLY A 7 30.14 -11.29 25.13
C GLY A 7 30.44 -10.23 24.10
N LYS A 8 30.64 -10.63 22.85
CA LYS A 8 30.81 -9.69 21.76
C LYS A 8 29.53 -9.63 20.93
N GLU A 9 29.20 -8.44 20.46
CA GLU A 9 28.26 -8.31 19.35
C GLU A 9 28.96 -8.82 18.08
N ILE A 10 28.43 -9.89 17.49
CA ILE A 10 29.03 -10.53 16.32
C ILE A 10 28.00 -10.55 15.19
N LYS A 11 28.20 -9.70 14.19
CA LYS A 11 27.47 -9.75 12.93
C LYS A 11 28.20 -10.67 11.99
N LYS A 12 27.77 -11.94 11.88
CA LYS A 12 28.44 -12.93 11.03
C LYS A 12 27.43 -13.79 10.30
N TYR A 13 27.65 -13.97 9.00
CA TYR A 13 26.91 -14.88 8.13
C TYR A 13 27.31 -16.33 8.42
N SER A 14 26.32 -17.20 8.65
CA SER A 14 26.54 -18.65 8.74
C SER A 14 25.36 -19.39 8.13
N THR A 15 25.65 -20.29 7.19
CA THR A 15 24.69 -21.26 6.65
C THR A 15 24.63 -22.55 7.46
N LYS A 16 25.44 -22.66 8.53
CA LYS A 16 25.51 -23.85 9.36
C LYS A 16 24.45 -23.79 10.46
N PRO A 17 23.72 -24.89 10.73
CA PRO A 17 22.65 -24.90 11.73
C PRO A 17 23.17 -24.96 13.18
N TYR A 18 24.48 -24.82 13.40
CA TYR A 18 25.12 -24.94 14.71
C TYR A 18 26.33 -24.02 14.84
N GLY A 19 26.63 -23.61 16.07
CA GLY A 19 27.73 -22.74 16.44
C GLY A 19 28.26 -23.02 17.84
N THR A 20 29.50 -22.63 18.13
CA THR A 20 30.13 -22.85 19.44
C THR A 20 30.44 -21.53 20.11
N LEU A 21 29.88 -21.29 21.30
CA LEU A 21 30.27 -20.16 22.15
C LEU A 21 31.55 -20.51 22.91
N VAL A 22 32.55 -19.66 22.79
CA VAL A 22 33.85 -19.80 23.46
C VAL A 22 33.92 -18.79 24.60
N PHE A 23 34.09 -19.32 25.81
CA PHE A 23 34.23 -18.57 27.04
C PHE A 23 35.70 -18.36 27.39
N SER A 24 36.01 -17.25 28.07
CA SER A 24 37.35 -17.00 28.64
C SER A 24 37.67 -18.00 29.77
N ASP A 25 38.94 -18.16 30.11
CA ASP A 25 39.35 -19.07 31.20
C ASP A 25 38.73 -18.68 32.56
N SER A 26 38.58 -17.37 32.82
CA SER A 26 37.90 -16.88 34.02
C SER A 26 36.40 -17.17 34.05
N ASP A 27 35.75 -17.25 32.89
CA ASP A 27 34.33 -17.60 32.80
C ASP A 27 34.12 -19.11 32.90
N ARG A 28 35.04 -19.91 32.35
CA ARG A 28 35.05 -21.38 32.47
C ARG A 28 35.12 -21.83 33.93
N ALA A 29 35.98 -21.22 34.73
CA ALA A 29 36.09 -21.52 36.17
C ALA A 29 34.77 -21.30 36.96
N LYS A 30 33.89 -20.41 36.48
CA LYS A 30 32.56 -20.18 37.08
C LYS A 30 31.55 -21.27 36.72
N PHE A 31 31.70 -21.91 35.57
CA PHE A 31 30.87 -23.04 35.20
C PHE A 31 31.24 -24.30 36.00
N GLU A 32 32.52 -24.52 36.25
CA GLU A 32 33.03 -25.65 37.05
C GLU A 32 32.51 -25.65 38.50
N THR A 33 32.14 -24.49 39.02
CA THR A 33 31.66 -24.29 40.39
C THR A 33 30.14 -24.11 40.48
N SER A 34 29.43 -24.21 39.35
CA SER A 34 27.97 -24.01 39.24
C SER A 34 27.22 -25.34 39.24
N ASP A 35 26.04 -25.38 39.84
CA ASP A 35 25.18 -26.57 39.87
C ASP A 35 24.26 -26.65 38.65
N LYS A 36 23.94 -25.49 38.06
CA LYS A 36 23.06 -25.35 36.89
C LYS A 36 23.49 -24.19 36.02
N ILE A 37 23.09 -24.22 34.76
CA ILE A 37 23.32 -23.13 33.82
C ILE A 37 21.97 -22.65 33.30
N TRP A 38 21.75 -21.34 33.42
CA TRP A 38 20.59 -20.67 32.85
C TRP A 38 20.96 -20.02 31.53
N ILE A 39 20.25 -20.37 30.46
CA ILE A 39 20.46 -19.84 29.13
C ILE A 39 19.18 -19.14 28.69
N LYS A 40 19.28 -17.88 28.30
CA LYS A 40 18.17 -17.09 27.75
C LYS A 40 18.44 -16.81 26.27
N PHE A 41 17.46 -17.12 25.42
CA PHE A 41 17.44 -16.82 23.99
C PHE A 41 16.32 -15.80 23.74
N ASN A 42 16.66 -14.55 23.45
CA ASN A 42 15.67 -13.47 23.32
C ASN A 42 14.74 -13.38 24.55
N GLU A 43 13.48 -13.81 24.43
CA GLU A 43 12.50 -13.86 25.52
C GLU A 43 12.40 -15.26 26.18
N ASP A 44 12.78 -16.31 25.46
CA ASP A 44 12.74 -17.69 25.93
C ASP A 44 13.91 -18.01 26.86
N SER A 45 13.72 -18.92 27.82
CA SER A 45 14.82 -19.37 28.67
C SER A 45 14.76 -20.85 29.00
N ILE A 46 15.92 -21.47 29.13
CA ILE A 46 16.11 -22.87 29.50
C ILE A 46 17.12 -22.98 30.63
N LYS A 47 16.93 -23.94 31.53
CA LYS A 47 17.90 -24.30 32.57
C LYS A 47 18.42 -25.70 32.27
N VAL A 48 19.73 -25.82 32.12
CA VAL A 48 20.41 -27.09 31.81
C VAL A 48 21.37 -27.45 32.94
N SER A 49 21.57 -28.75 33.14
CA SER A 49 22.50 -29.29 34.14
C SER A 49 23.92 -29.50 33.61
N ASP A 50 24.13 -29.40 32.30
CA ASP A 50 25.44 -29.59 31.66
C ASP A 50 25.57 -28.73 30.38
N ILE A 51 26.80 -28.45 29.96
CA ILE A 51 27.15 -27.69 28.73
C ILE A 51 27.07 -28.63 27.53
N GLY A 52 25.85 -29.06 27.20
CA GLY A 52 25.54 -29.89 26.04
C GLY A 52 25.05 -29.11 24.83
N SER A 53 24.51 -29.82 23.84
CA SER A 53 23.84 -29.21 22.69
C SER A 53 22.49 -28.62 23.10
N VAL A 54 22.26 -27.33 22.82
CA VAL A 54 21.01 -26.63 23.10
C VAL A 54 20.37 -26.20 21.79
N PHE A 55 19.12 -26.58 21.57
CA PHE A 55 18.35 -26.23 20.38
C PHE A 55 17.50 -24.97 20.64
N PHE A 56 17.42 -24.08 19.65
CA PHE A 56 16.59 -22.89 19.70
C PHE A 56 15.93 -22.64 18.33
N LYS A 57 14.83 -21.89 18.32
CA LYS A 57 14.13 -21.51 17.09
C LYS A 57 14.90 -20.40 16.37
N ASN A 58 15.26 -20.61 15.11
CA ASN A 58 15.89 -19.58 14.29
C ASN A 58 15.00 -18.32 14.25
N PRO A 59 15.49 -17.13 14.66
CA PRO A 59 14.70 -15.91 14.72
C PRO A 59 14.33 -15.34 13.33
N GLY A 60 14.78 -15.96 12.25
CA GLY A 60 14.49 -15.55 10.88
C GLY A 60 15.61 -14.72 10.26
N PRO A 61 15.51 -14.39 8.96
CA PRO A 61 16.56 -13.70 8.19
C PRO A 61 16.93 -12.32 8.77
N ASP A 62 15.98 -11.63 9.39
CA ASP A 62 16.19 -10.30 9.98
C ASP A 62 16.27 -10.33 11.52
N GLY A 63 16.23 -11.53 12.09
CA GLY A 63 16.19 -11.77 13.52
C GLY A 63 17.57 -11.75 14.16
N LEU A 64 17.73 -11.01 15.26
CA LEU A 64 18.89 -11.13 16.13
C LEU A 64 18.61 -12.19 17.19
N LEU A 65 19.46 -13.22 17.26
CA LEU A 65 19.48 -14.16 18.36
C LEU A 65 20.33 -13.57 19.49
N LYS A 66 19.68 -13.14 20.57
CA LYS A 66 20.31 -12.67 21.80
C LYS A 66 20.50 -13.84 22.75
N ILE A 67 21.74 -14.26 22.98
CA ILE A 67 22.08 -15.34 23.92
C ILE A 67 22.67 -14.73 25.19
N ILE A 68 22.09 -15.08 26.33
CA ILE A 68 22.62 -14.80 27.67
C ILE A 68 22.84 -16.14 28.35
N VAL A 69 24.05 -16.38 28.84
CA VAL A 69 24.38 -17.56 29.65
C VAL A 69 24.66 -17.08 31.07
N SER A 70 24.20 -17.81 32.08
CA SER A 70 24.42 -17.46 33.48
C SER A 70 24.61 -18.73 34.31
N PRO A 71 25.80 -18.96 34.87
CA PRO A 71 26.01 -20.04 35.83
C PRO A 71 25.23 -19.75 37.12
N LEU A 72 24.63 -20.78 37.70
CA LEU A 72 23.85 -20.73 38.92
C LEU A 72 24.48 -21.62 39.99
N LYS A 73 24.61 -21.10 41.21
CA LYS A 73 24.99 -21.87 42.40
C LYS A 73 23.99 -21.56 43.50
N ASP A 74 23.40 -22.58 44.12
CA ASP A 74 22.38 -22.40 45.19
C ASP A 74 21.21 -21.46 44.82
N LYS A 75 20.82 -21.44 43.53
CA LYS A 75 19.80 -20.54 42.91
C LYS A 75 20.23 -19.08 42.74
N GLU A 76 21.44 -18.69 43.14
CA GLU A 76 22.01 -17.37 42.87
C GLU A 76 22.82 -17.37 41.58
N LYS A 77 22.81 -16.23 40.87
CA LYS A 77 23.59 -16.05 39.63
C LYS A 77 25.02 -15.72 39.99
N LEU A 78 25.96 -16.47 39.43
CA LEU A 78 27.37 -16.10 39.46
C LEU A 78 27.62 -15.05 38.38
N ASN A 79 27.80 -13.79 38.79
CA ASN A 79 27.99 -12.69 37.84
C ASN A 79 29.33 -12.84 37.10
N PHE A 80 29.30 -12.65 35.77
CA PHE A 80 30.52 -12.45 34.98
C PHE A 80 31.16 -11.10 35.32
N LYS A 81 32.45 -10.90 35.04
CA LYS A 81 33.16 -9.66 35.42
C LYS A 81 32.56 -8.39 34.78
N ASP A 82 31.83 -8.56 33.67
CA ASP A 82 31.03 -7.52 33.04
C ASP A 82 29.55 -7.89 33.14
N ASP A 83 28.75 -7.05 33.82
CA ASP A 83 27.31 -7.22 33.91
C ASP A 83 26.67 -7.06 32.52
N GLY A 84 26.27 -8.17 31.91
CA GLY A 84 25.48 -8.16 30.66
C GLY A 84 26.19 -8.67 29.41
N VAL A 85 26.90 -9.79 29.53
CA VAL A 85 27.62 -10.46 28.42
C VAL A 85 26.64 -11.07 27.41
N VAL A 86 26.05 -10.21 26.57
CA VAL A 86 25.09 -10.56 25.52
C VAL A 86 25.84 -10.93 24.25
N THR A 87 25.61 -12.13 23.71
CA THR A 87 26.05 -12.47 22.35
C THR A 87 24.87 -12.32 21.39
N LYS A 88 24.99 -11.46 20.38
CA LYS A 88 24.00 -11.32 19.29
C LYS A 88 24.52 -12.05 18.06
N ILE A 89 23.72 -12.94 17.48
CA ILE A 89 24.03 -13.68 16.25
C ILE A 89 22.89 -13.48 15.24
N SER A 90 23.20 -13.17 13.98
CA SER A 90 22.23 -13.07 12.89
C SER A 90 22.48 -14.20 11.88
N TYR A 91 21.43 -14.93 11.51
CA TYR A 91 21.52 -16.03 10.54
C TYR A 91 20.83 -15.62 9.23
N LEU A 92 21.60 -15.02 8.32
CA LEU A 92 21.09 -14.64 6.99
C LEU A 92 20.90 -15.87 6.10
N LYS A 93 19.79 -15.92 5.35
CA LYS A 93 19.41 -17.03 4.45
C LYS A 93 20.25 -17.10 3.16
N LYS A 94 21.00 -16.04 2.82
CA LYS A 94 21.91 -15.92 1.66
C LYS A 94 23.12 -15.02 2.03
N GLU A 95 24.24 -15.14 1.32
CA GLU A 95 25.35 -14.17 1.42
C GLU A 95 24.81 -12.76 1.10
N PRO A 96 25.20 -11.72 1.87
CA PRO A 96 24.91 -10.35 1.49
C PRO A 96 25.66 -10.06 0.19
N LYS A 97 24.92 -9.96 -0.91
CA LYS A 97 25.46 -9.37 -2.13
C LYS A 97 25.48 -7.87 -1.90
N GLU A 98 26.67 -7.29 -1.83
CA GLU A 98 26.80 -5.84 -1.73
C GLU A 98 26.20 -5.21 -2.98
N ALA A 99 25.17 -4.39 -2.80
CA ALA A 99 24.59 -3.68 -3.92
C ALA A 99 25.60 -2.67 -4.49
N LEU A 100 25.56 -2.49 -5.81
CA LEU A 100 26.47 -1.57 -6.51
C LEU A 100 26.30 -0.12 -6.03
N ILE A 101 25.07 0.28 -5.67
CA ILE A 101 24.74 1.65 -5.28
C ILE A 101 23.89 1.63 -4.01
N THR A 102 24.43 2.23 -2.94
CA THR A 102 23.78 2.34 -1.63
C THR A 102 23.53 3.80 -1.20
N ASN A 103 23.99 4.78 -1.99
CA ASN A 103 23.88 6.19 -1.63
C ASN A 103 22.49 6.76 -1.96
N ASP A 104 21.76 7.25 -0.95
CA ASP A 104 20.41 7.84 -1.09
C ASP A 104 20.27 8.83 -2.25
N LYS A 105 21.25 9.73 -2.43
CA LYS A 105 21.19 10.78 -3.45
C LYS A 105 21.26 10.20 -4.87
N ILE A 106 22.12 9.19 -5.04
CA ILE A 106 22.30 8.52 -6.33
C ILE A 106 21.07 7.67 -6.64
N VAL A 107 20.62 6.86 -5.67
CA VAL A 107 19.42 6.01 -5.83
C VAL A 107 18.21 6.89 -6.15
N PHE A 108 18.01 8.01 -5.45
CA PHE A 108 16.92 8.94 -5.73
C PHE A 108 16.98 9.51 -7.15
N GLY A 109 18.16 9.91 -7.62
CA GLY A 109 18.37 10.37 -9.00
C GLY A 109 18.02 9.31 -10.04
N ILE A 110 18.40 8.05 -9.79
CA ILE A 110 18.05 6.90 -10.64
C ILE A 110 16.54 6.70 -10.69
N LEU A 111 15.86 6.69 -9.53
CA LEU A 111 14.41 6.53 -9.47
C LEU A 111 13.69 7.64 -10.23
N LEU A 112 14.09 8.91 -10.07
CA LEU A 112 13.49 10.02 -10.82
C LEU A 112 13.75 9.92 -12.32
N ALA A 113 14.94 9.48 -12.74
CA ALA A 113 15.23 9.25 -14.15
C ALA A 113 14.36 8.14 -14.76
N ILE A 114 14.12 7.05 -14.00
CA ILE A 114 13.21 5.97 -14.40
C ILE A 114 11.79 6.49 -14.54
N LEU A 115 11.27 7.21 -13.54
CA LEU A 115 9.93 7.79 -13.59
C LEU A 115 9.79 8.73 -14.80
N ALA A 116 10.77 9.63 -15.01
CA ALA A 116 10.78 10.53 -16.16
C ALA A 116 10.75 9.78 -17.48
N LEU A 117 11.55 8.71 -17.64
CA LEU A 117 11.57 7.88 -18.84
C LEU A 117 10.23 7.18 -19.07
N ILE A 118 9.64 6.56 -18.05
CA ILE A 118 8.36 5.88 -18.12
C ILE A 118 7.27 6.87 -18.56
N PHE A 119 7.16 8.01 -17.89
CA PHE A 119 6.11 8.98 -18.21
C PHE A 119 6.33 9.63 -19.57
N TYR A 120 7.57 9.97 -19.92
CA TYR A 120 7.91 10.49 -21.23
C TYR A 120 7.50 9.53 -22.35
N THR A 121 7.91 8.26 -22.26
CA THR A 121 7.60 7.25 -23.29
C THR A 121 6.11 6.88 -23.32
N SER A 122 5.42 6.89 -22.18
CA SER A 122 3.96 6.71 -22.11
C SER A 122 3.16 7.82 -22.79
N GLY A 123 3.71 9.04 -22.81
CA GLY A 123 3.13 10.20 -23.48
C GLY A 123 3.42 10.29 -24.97
N LEU A 124 4.30 9.44 -25.52
CA LEU A 124 4.63 9.44 -26.93
C LEU A 124 3.51 8.81 -27.77
N ASP A 125 3.17 9.45 -28.89
CA ASP A 125 2.14 8.96 -29.80
C ASP A 125 2.58 7.79 -30.70
N HIS A 126 3.84 7.33 -30.57
CA HIS A 126 4.41 6.27 -31.39
C HIS A 126 3.75 4.90 -31.14
N LYS A 127 3.48 4.16 -32.22
CA LYS A 127 2.73 2.89 -32.20
C LYS A 127 3.30 1.85 -31.23
N ASN A 128 4.62 1.73 -31.15
CA ASN A 128 5.26 0.73 -30.27
C ASN A 128 5.05 1.02 -28.79
N TRP A 129 5.17 2.29 -28.38
CA TRP A 129 4.95 2.71 -26.99
C TRP A 129 3.49 2.55 -26.59
N LYS A 130 2.56 2.98 -27.44
CA LYS A 130 1.11 2.76 -27.21
C LYS A 130 0.79 1.28 -27.02
N ARG A 131 1.36 0.39 -27.85
CA ARG A 131 1.15 -1.06 -27.72
C ARG A 131 1.70 -1.59 -26.40
N LEU A 132 2.90 -1.18 -25.99
CA LEU A 132 3.50 -1.59 -24.72
C LEU A 132 2.62 -1.18 -23.54
N TYR A 133 2.23 0.10 -23.46
CA TYR A 133 1.46 0.64 -22.34
C TYR A 133 0.00 0.18 -22.31
N THR A 134 -0.51 -0.36 -23.42
CA THR A 134 -1.81 -1.06 -23.45
C THR A 134 -1.73 -2.41 -22.73
N VAL A 135 -0.58 -3.08 -22.76
CA VAL A 135 -0.37 -4.39 -22.11
C VAL A 135 0.16 -4.23 -20.69
N ILE A 136 1.12 -3.32 -20.49
CA ILE A 136 1.81 -3.09 -19.23
C ILE A 136 1.61 -1.63 -18.80
N PRO A 137 0.73 -1.35 -17.83
CA PRO A 137 0.47 0.01 -17.38
C PRO A 137 1.73 0.70 -16.84
N ALA A 138 1.82 2.02 -17.02
CA ALA A 138 2.95 2.81 -16.54
C ALA A 138 3.18 2.66 -15.03
N LEU A 139 2.10 2.64 -14.25
CA LEU A 139 2.16 2.43 -12.80
C LEU A 139 2.84 1.11 -12.42
N PHE A 140 2.57 0.02 -13.15
CA PHE A 140 3.23 -1.26 -12.91
C PHE A 140 4.74 -1.17 -13.12
N LEU A 141 5.16 -0.51 -14.20
CA LEU A 141 6.58 -0.31 -14.49
C LEU A 141 7.27 0.55 -13.42
N CYS A 142 6.57 1.52 -12.85
CA CYS A 142 7.10 2.33 -11.75
C CYS A 142 7.44 1.49 -10.51
N TYR A 143 6.74 0.37 -10.27
CA TYR A 143 7.11 -0.60 -9.24
C TYR A 143 8.17 -1.60 -9.72
N MET A 144 7.97 -2.16 -10.93
CA MET A 144 8.76 -3.29 -11.41
C MET A 144 10.18 -2.91 -11.78
N ILE A 145 10.43 -1.75 -12.39
CA ILE A 145 11.80 -1.38 -12.78
C ILE A 145 12.70 -1.20 -11.54
N PRO A 146 12.28 -0.48 -10.48
CA PRO A 146 13.04 -0.47 -9.22
C PRO A 146 13.21 -1.87 -8.61
N ALA A 147 12.17 -2.71 -8.63
CA ALA A 147 12.25 -4.09 -8.13
C ALA A 147 13.27 -4.94 -8.93
N VAL A 148 13.40 -4.70 -10.24
CA VAL A 148 14.39 -5.33 -11.11
C VAL A 148 15.79 -4.88 -10.69
N LEU A 149 16.00 -3.58 -10.46
CA LEU A 149 17.29 -3.07 -9.99
C LEU A 149 17.69 -3.71 -8.65
N THR A 150 16.77 -3.83 -7.70
CA THR A 150 17.01 -4.54 -6.43
C THR A 150 17.32 -6.02 -6.65
N SER A 151 16.55 -6.70 -7.51
CA SER A 151 16.75 -8.13 -7.80
C SER A 151 18.12 -8.43 -8.41
N PHE A 152 18.64 -7.50 -9.22
CA PHE A 152 19.99 -7.57 -9.79
C PHE A 152 21.08 -7.02 -8.85
N ASN A 153 20.74 -6.62 -7.62
CA ASN A 153 21.65 -6.01 -6.63
C ASN A 153 22.33 -4.74 -7.17
N ILE A 154 21.64 -3.97 -8.01
CA ILE A 154 22.10 -2.67 -8.49
C ILE A 154 21.89 -1.61 -7.41
N ILE A 155 20.73 -1.67 -6.73
CA ILE A 155 20.39 -0.81 -5.59
C ILE A 155 20.00 -1.67 -4.39
N ASP A 156 20.21 -1.15 -3.19
CA ASP A 156 19.77 -1.76 -1.94
C ASP A 156 18.67 -0.89 -1.29
N PRO A 157 17.44 -1.39 -1.13
CA PRO A 157 16.38 -0.65 -0.45
C PRO A 157 16.70 -0.35 1.02
N ASP A 158 17.39 -1.26 1.73
CA ASP A 158 17.62 -1.18 3.17
C ASP A 158 18.79 -0.25 3.52
N ALA A 159 19.65 0.03 2.54
CA ALA A 159 20.71 1.02 2.66
C ALA A 159 20.22 2.47 2.56
N THR A 160 18.93 2.69 2.22
CA THR A 160 18.40 4.03 1.94
C THR A 160 17.22 4.45 2.82
N ASN A 161 17.10 5.75 3.09
CA ASN A 161 15.96 6.31 3.82
C ASN A 161 14.85 6.83 2.89
N LEU A 162 14.93 6.55 1.58
CA LEU A 162 14.03 7.12 0.58
C LEU A 162 12.58 6.67 0.79
N TYR A 163 12.36 5.40 1.13
CA TYR A 163 11.03 4.90 1.46
C TYR A 163 10.44 5.62 2.67
N HIS A 164 11.22 5.76 3.75
CA HIS A 164 10.79 6.42 4.97
C HIS A 164 10.41 7.89 4.72
N MET A 165 11.21 8.61 3.92
CA MET A 165 10.89 9.97 3.48
C MET A 165 9.62 9.99 2.62
N ALA A 166 9.51 9.12 1.63
CA ALA A 166 8.37 9.12 0.73
C ALA A 166 7.06 8.82 1.47
N SER A 167 7.03 7.83 2.36
CA SER A 167 5.79 7.43 3.04
C SER A 167 5.34 8.38 4.14
N ARG A 168 6.26 9.16 4.73
CA ARG A 168 5.92 10.11 5.81
C ARG A 168 5.75 11.54 5.33
N TYR A 169 6.33 11.92 4.19
CA TYR A 169 6.23 13.29 3.67
C TYR A 169 5.39 13.35 2.40
N LEU A 170 5.70 12.49 1.43
CA LEU A 170 5.12 12.56 0.10
C LEU A 170 3.74 11.88 0.03
N LEU A 171 3.54 10.75 0.72
CA LEU A 171 2.22 10.10 0.80
C LEU A 171 1.14 11.04 1.38
N PRO A 172 1.27 11.58 2.61
CA PRO A 172 0.25 12.49 3.15
C PRO A 172 0.11 13.75 2.29
N GLY A 173 1.21 14.27 1.74
CA GLY A 173 1.16 15.39 0.82
C GLY A 173 0.39 15.10 -0.47
N SER A 174 0.53 13.88 -1.02
CA SER A 174 -0.21 13.44 -2.21
C SER A 174 -1.70 13.33 -1.93
N LEU A 175 -2.09 12.78 -0.77
CA LEU A 175 -3.49 12.69 -0.35
C LEU A 175 -4.12 14.08 -0.22
N ILE A 176 -3.43 15.03 0.44
CA ILE A 176 -3.91 16.41 0.58
C ILE A 176 -4.13 17.04 -0.80
N LEU A 177 -3.15 16.93 -1.71
CA LEU A 177 -3.21 17.54 -3.04
C LEU A 177 -4.27 16.93 -3.95
N LEU A 178 -4.39 15.61 -3.93
CA LEU A 178 -5.38 14.90 -4.72
C LEU A 178 -6.80 15.22 -4.22
N ILE A 179 -7.02 15.25 -2.90
CA ILE A 179 -8.33 15.54 -2.30
C ILE A 179 -8.69 17.02 -2.38
N LEU A 180 -7.71 17.94 -2.33
CA LEU A 180 -7.94 19.38 -2.52
C LEU A 180 -8.64 19.69 -3.85
N SER A 181 -8.40 18.87 -4.88
CA SER A 181 -9.01 19.01 -6.20
C SER A 181 -10.47 18.52 -6.28
N VAL A 182 -11.00 17.89 -5.22
CA VAL A 182 -12.38 17.42 -5.17
C VAL A 182 -13.35 18.61 -5.25
N ASP A 183 -14.20 18.63 -6.28
CA ASP A 183 -15.32 19.56 -6.36
C ASP A 183 -16.64 18.85 -5.99
N ILE A 184 -16.99 18.92 -4.71
CA ILE A 184 -18.20 18.28 -4.16
C ILE A 184 -19.48 18.84 -4.80
N LYS A 185 -19.53 20.14 -5.10
CA LYS A 185 -20.71 20.76 -5.71
C LYS A 185 -20.91 20.23 -7.13
N SER A 186 -19.82 20.12 -7.90
CA SER A 186 -19.84 19.55 -9.24
C SER A 186 -20.19 18.07 -9.21
N LEU A 187 -19.66 17.31 -8.23
CA LEU A 187 -19.97 15.89 -8.02
C LEU A 187 -21.47 15.66 -7.75
N PHE A 188 -22.08 16.38 -6.81
CA PHE A 188 -23.52 16.31 -6.58
C PHE A 188 -24.32 16.78 -7.80
N GLY A 189 -23.74 17.69 -8.58
CA GLY A 189 -24.28 18.18 -9.84
C GLY A 189 -24.33 17.15 -10.97
N LEU A 190 -23.74 15.95 -10.83
CA LEU A 190 -23.82 14.84 -11.78
C LEU A 190 -25.15 14.07 -11.72
N GLY A 191 -25.94 14.30 -10.67
CA GLY A 191 -27.24 13.65 -10.45
C GLY A 191 -27.16 12.39 -9.58
N SER A 192 -28.29 12.04 -8.98
CA SER A 192 -28.40 10.97 -7.99
C SER A 192 -27.99 9.60 -8.52
N LYS A 193 -28.30 9.29 -9.79
CA LYS A 193 -27.94 8.01 -10.42
C LYS A 193 -26.43 7.79 -10.44
N SER A 194 -25.65 8.81 -10.77
CA SER A 194 -24.18 8.72 -10.76
C SER A 194 -23.63 8.40 -9.38
N LEU A 195 -24.15 9.08 -8.35
CA LEU A 195 -23.72 8.90 -6.97
C LEU A 195 -24.12 7.54 -6.43
N ILE A 196 -25.36 7.10 -6.67
CA ILE A 196 -25.83 5.79 -6.25
C ILE A 196 -24.97 4.70 -6.87
N MET A 197 -24.64 4.80 -8.17
CA MET A 197 -23.76 3.82 -8.82
C MET A 197 -22.33 3.83 -8.23
N PHE A 198 -21.77 4.99 -7.94
CA PHE A 198 -20.46 5.08 -7.27
C PHE A 198 -20.46 4.44 -5.87
N PHE A 199 -21.41 4.82 -5.01
CA PHE A 199 -21.47 4.25 -3.65
C PHE A 199 -21.85 2.77 -3.66
N THR A 200 -22.67 2.32 -4.60
CA THR A 200 -22.92 0.88 -4.83
C THR A 200 -21.62 0.17 -5.18
N GLY A 201 -20.78 0.78 -6.02
CA GLY A 201 -19.47 0.25 -6.34
C GLY A 201 -18.60 0.15 -5.09
N THR A 202 -18.49 1.22 -4.30
CA THR A 202 -17.75 1.19 -3.02
C THR A 202 -18.24 0.07 -2.09
N ILE A 203 -19.56 -0.07 -1.92
CA ILE A 203 -20.16 -1.14 -1.10
C ILE A 203 -19.87 -2.52 -1.71
N GLY A 204 -19.94 -2.64 -3.04
CA GLY A 204 -19.62 -3.85 -3.79
C GLY A 204 -18.18 -4.29 -3.56
N ILE A 205 -17.23 -3.36 -3.53
CA ILE A 205 -15.83 -3.65 -3.17
C ILE A 205 -15.72 -4.05 -1.69
N ILE A 206 -16.35 -3.32 -0.76
CA ILE A 206 -16.27 -3.63 0.68
C ILE A 206 -16.79 -5.04 0.96
N ILE A 207 -18.01 -5.35 0.52
CA ILE A 207 -18.66 -6.64 0.78
C ILE A 207 -18.03 -7.74 -0.08
N GLY A 208 -17.69 -7.43 -1.33
CA GLY A 208 -17.04 -8.38 -2.24
C GLY A 208 -15.70 -8.89 -1.72
N GLY A 209 -14.93 -8.04 -1.02
CA GLY A 209 -13.66 -8.45 -0.41
C GLY A 209 -13.86 -9.49 0.68
N VAL A 210 -14.77 -9.20 1.61
CA VAL A 210 -15.17 -10.12 2.68
C VAL A 210 -15.70 -11.43 2.09
N PHE A 211 -16.58 -11.35 1.10
CA PHE A 211 -17.17 -12.51 0.43
C PHE A 211 -16.12 -13.35 -0.31
N SER A 212 -15.14 -12.71 -0.95
CA SER A 212 -14.07 -13.41 -1.68
C SER A 212 -13.16 -14.19 -0.74
N ILE A 213 -12.77 -13.60 0.40
CA ILE A 213 -11.99 -14.29 1.44
C ILE A 213 -12.80 -15.44 2.02
N TRP A 214 -14.07 -15.22 2.35
CA TRP A 214 -14.95 -16.23 2.91
C TRP A 214 -15.08 -17.46 2.00
N ILE A 215 -15.35 -17.26 0.70
CA ILE A 215 -15.44 -18.35 -0.28
C ILE A 215 -14.11 -19.09 -0.39
N PHE A 216 -13.01 -18.35 -0.53
CA PHE A 216 -11.70 -18.99 -0.68
C PHE A 216 -11.25 -19.70 0.58
N GLY A 217 -11.77 -19.32 1.76
CA GLY A 217 -11.60 -20.06 3.00
C GLY A 217 -12.12 -21.50 2.93
N PHE A 218 -13.04 -21.82 2.00
CA PHE A 218 -13.49 -23.20 1.75
C PHE A 218 -12.78 -23.87 0.57
N ILE A 219 -12.31 -23.09 -0.41
CA ILE A 219 -11.71 -23.63 -1.65
C ILE A 219 -10.20 -23.89 -1.47
N SER A 220 -9.47 -22.92 -0.94
CA SER A 220 -8.02 -22.93 -0.75
C SER A 220 -7.70 -22.03 0.46
N PRO A 221 -7.86 -22.56 1.69
CA PRO A 221 -7.59 -21.81 2.91
C PRO A 221 -6.16 -21.24 2.94
N GLU A 222 -5.19 -21.93 2.36
CA GLU A 222 -3.80 -21.46 2.26
C GLU A 222 -3.65 -20.18 1.43
N THR A 223 -4.51 -19.93 0.43
CA THR A 223 -4.46 -18.72 -0.41
C THR A 223 -4.90 -17.47 0.36
N VAL A 224 -5.83 -17.62 1.30
CA VAL A 224 -6.39 -16.50 2.09
C VAL A 224 -6.00 -16.53 3.57
N GLY A 225 -5.06 -17.41 3.93
CA GLY A 225 -4.52 -17.56 5.27
C GLY A 225 -3.29 -16.67 5.53
N GLY A 226 -2.36 -17.19 6.32
CA GLY A 226 -1.15 -16.48 6.74
C GLY A 226 -1.30 -15.74 8.08
N GLU A 227 -0.17 -15.47 8.72
CA GLU A 227 -0.13 -14.84 10.04
C GLU A 227 0.74 -13.57 10.04
N GLY A 228 0.58 -12.74 11.07
CA GLY A 228 1.36 -11.51 11.22
C GLY A 228 1.25 -10.60 9.99
N ASN A 229 2.40 -10.16 9.47
CA ASN A 229 2.50 -9.25 8.32
C ASN A 229 2.34 -9.95 6.96
N GLU A 230 2.30 -11.29 6.92
CA GLU A 230 2.08 -12.08 5.70
C GLU A 230 0.62 -12.48 5.50
N ALA A 231 -0.24 -12.22 6.47
CA ALA A 231 -1.66 -12.53 6.40
C ALA A 231 -2.32 -11.94 5.14
N ALA A 232 -2.99 -12.78 4.36
CA ALA A 232 -3.53 -12.42 3.06
C ALA A 232 -4.50 -11.24 3.15
N TRP A 233 -5.33 -11.18 4.19
CA TRP A 233 -6.28 -10.08 4.38
C TRP A 233 -5.60 -8.70 4.45
N ARG A 234 -4.35 -8.61 4.96
CA ARG A 234 -3.55 -7.36 4.98
C ARG A 234 -3.12 -6.98 3.57
N GLY A 235 -2.75 -7.96 2.74
CA GLY A 235 -2.48 -7.73 1.32
C GLY A 235 -3.74 -7.32 0.54
N MET A 236 -4.86 -8.00 0.77
CA MET A 236 -6.17 -7.66 0.19
C MET A 236 -6.66 -6.27 0.62
N ALA A 237 -6.28 -5.79 1.81
CA ALA A 237 -6.55 -4.43 2.25
C ALA A 237 -5.92 -3.38 1.32
N THR A 238 -4.76 -3.67 0.74
CA THR A 238 -4.12 -2.79 -0.26
C THR A 238 -4.93 -2.74 -1.56
N ILE A 239 -5.51 -3.86 -1.98
CA ILE A 239 -6.40 -3.94 -3.15
C ILE A 239 -7.68 -3.16 -2.90
N ALA A 240 -8.30 -3.28 -1.72
CA ALA A 240 -9.43 -2.44 -1.34
C ALA A 240 -9.09 -0.93 -1.38
N GLY A 241 -7.89 -0.56 -0.92
CA GLY A 241 -7.36 0.80 -1.04
C GLY A 241 -7.34 1.29 -2.48
N SER A 242 -6.79 0.47 -3.38
CA SER A 242 -6.72 0.76 -4.82
C SER A 242 -8.11 0.87 -5.45
N TRP A 243 -8.98 -0.11 -5.21
CA TRP A 243 -10.29 -0.22 -5.86
C TRP A 243 -11.39 0.65 -5.27
N ILE A 244 -11.14 1.37 -4.18
CA ILE A 244 -12.09 2.37 -3.67
C ILE A 244 -11.54 3.78 -3.89
N GLY A 245 -10.22 3.97 -3.74
CA GLY A 245 -9.62 5.30 -3.82
C GLY A 245 -8.21 5.36 -4.38
N GLY A 246 -7.81 4.45 -5.26
CA GLY A 246 -6.60 4.54 -6.07
C GLY A 246 -5.27 4.32 -5.34
N GLY A 247 -4.18 4.50 -6.08
CA GLY A 247 -2.83 4.11 -5.65
C GLY A 247 -2.31 4.81 -4.38
N ALA A 248 -2.76 6.03 -4.08
CA ALA A 248 -2.43 6.70 -2.82
C ALA A 248 -3.03 5.96 -1.62
N ASN A 249 -4.29 5.53 -1.72
CA ASN A 249 -4.94 4.73 -0.68
C ASN A 249 -4.38 3.32 -0.62
N GLN A 250 -4.06 2.68 -1.76
CA GLN A 250 -3.34 1.41 -1.76
C GLN A 250 -2.03 1.47 -0.97
N SER A 251 -1.23 2.52 -1.20
CA SER A 251 0.03 2.73 -0.49
C SER A 251 -0.17 3.05 0.99
N ALA A 252 -1.22 3.80 1.34
CA ALA A 252 -1.60 4.04 2.73
C ALA A 252 -2.01 2.74 3.45
N MET A 253 -2.78 1.89 2.79
CA MET A 253 -3.23 0.60 3.35
C MET A 253 -2.06 -0.37 3.56
N LEU A 254 -1.06 -0.39 2.66
CA LEU A 254 0.17 -1.17 2.83
C LEU A 254 0.87 -0.83 4.14
N GLU A 255 0.99 0.46 4.46
CA GLU A 255 1.66 0.96 5.65
C GLU A 255 0.81 0.82 6.93
N ILE A 256 -0.49 1.15 6.87
CA ILE A 256 -1.40 1.02 8.02
C ILE A 256 -1.45 -0.43 8.50
N TYR A 257 -1.55 -1.37 7.57
CA TYR A 257 -1.66 -2.79 7.87
C TYR A 257 -0.32 -3.53 7.81
N ASN A 258 0.81 -2.84 7.62
CA ASN A 258 2.16 -3.44 7.63
C ASN A 258 2.26 -4.74 6.82
N TYR A 259 1.61 -4.80 5.65
CA TYR A 259 1.72 -6.00 4.81
C TYR A 259 3.15 -6.14 4.30
N LYS A 260 3.67 -7.37 4.28
CA LYS A 260 5.07 -7.63 3.93
C LYS A 260 5.39 -7.12 2.51
N GLU A 261 6.23 -6.09 2.43
CA GLU A 261 6.56 -5.39 1.18
C GLU A 261 7.12 -6.33 0.10
N THR A 262 7.88 -7.37 0.48
CA THR A 262 8.38 -8.37 -0.47
C THR A 262 7.27 -9.17 -1.17
N LEU A 263 6.07 -9.26 -0.57
CA LEU A 263 4.89 -9.94 -1.14
C LEU A 263 3.95 -8.97 -1.87
N PHE A 264 4.15 -7.66 -1.73
CA PHE A 264 3.27 -6.63 -2.28
C PHE A 264 3.19 -6.68 -3.81
N GLY A 265 4.24 -7.14 -4.49
CA GLY A 265 4.23 -7.34 -5.94
C GLY A 265 3.13 -8.29 -6.44
N GLY A 266 2.76 -9.31 -5.66
CA GLY A 266 1.64 -10.19 -5.97
C GLY A 266 0.30 -9.46 -5.89
N MET A 267 0.12 -8.59 -4.89
CA MET A 267 -1.11 -7.78 -4.75
C MET A 267 -1.26 -6.76 -5.88
N LEU A 268 -0.15 -6.14 -6.32
CA LEU A 268 -0.12 -5.28 -7.50
C LEU A 268 -0.52 -6.02 -8.78
N LEU A 269 -0.07 -7.28 -8.93
CA LEU A 269 -0.46 -8.10 -10.07
C LEU A 269 -1.96 -8.37 -10.07
N VAL A 270 -2.54 -8.75 -8.93
CA VAL A 270 -3.99 -8.97 -8.79
C VAL A 270 -4.77 -7.70 -9.13
N ASP A 271 -4.38 -6.57 -8.53
CA ASP A 271 -5.00 -5.27 -8.77
C ASP A 271 -5.08 -4.95 -10.26
N ILE A 272 -3.93 -4.98 -10.93
CA ILE A 272 -3.82 -4.57 -12.34
C ILE A 272 -4.51 -5.55 -13.28
N VAL A 273 -4.29 -6.85 -13.11
CA VAL A 273 -4.86 -7.87 -14.00
C VAL A 273 -6.38 -7.84 -13.91
N VAL A 274 -6.93 -7.87 -12.69
CA VAL A 274 -8.37 -7.93 -12.48
C VAL A 274 -9.04 -6.61 -12.90
N ALA A 275 -8.48 -5.45 -12.55
CA ALA A 275 -9.01 -4.16 -12.97
C ALA A 275 -9.02 -4.01 -14.51
N ASN A 276 -7.98 -4.47 -15.20
CA ASN A 276 -7.91 -4.41 -16.66
C ASN A 276 -8.86 -5.39 -17.35
N ILE A 277 -9.04 -6.60 -16.83
CA ILE A 277 -10.06 -7.53 -17.32
C ILE A 277 -11.43 -6.88 -17.21
N TRP A 278 -11.75 -6.27 -16.06
CA TRP A 278 -13.02 -5.60 -15.86
C TRP A 278 -13.20 -4.37 -16.76
N MET A 279 -12.15 -3.56 -16.93
CA MET A 279 -12.15 -2.43 -17.86
C MET A 279 -12.43 -2.89 -19.29
N ALA A 280 -11.81 -3.99 -19.75
CA ALA A 280 -12.05 -4.56 -21.07
C ALA A 280 -13.52 -4.99 -21.24
N VAL A 281 -14.12 -5.60 -20.21
CA VAL A 281 -15.56 -5.95 -20.20
C VAL A 281 -16.44 -4.70 -20.33
N ILE A 282 -16.14 -3.64 -19.57
CA ILE A 282 -16.87 -2.38 -19.65
C ILE A 282 -16.75 -1.77 -21.05
N LEU A 283 -15.53 -1.62 -21.58
CA LEU A 283 -15.28 -1.04 -22.90
C LEU A 283 -15.98 -1.82 -24.01
N PHE A 284 -15.99 -3.15 -23.93
CA PHE A 284 -16.76 -4.00 -24.84
C PHE A 284 -18.28 -3.75 -24.74
N GLY A 285 -18.77 -3.45 -23.54
CA GLY A 285 -20.15 -3.03 -23.28
C GLY A 285 -20.51 -1.69 -23.91
N ILE A 286 -19.57 -0.74 -24.01
CA ILE A 286 -19.83 0.61 -24.56
C ILE A 286 -20.33 0.53 -26.00
N GLY A 287 -19.76 -0.36 -26.82
CA GLY A 287 -20.23 -0.59 -28.20
C GLY A 287 -21.68 -1.10 -28.30
N ARG A 288 -22.30 -1.49 -27.17
CA ARG A 288 -23.66 -2.02 -27.06
C ARG A 288 -24.55 -1.17 -26.15
N THR A 289 -24.14 0.05 -25.82
CA THR A 289 -24.83 0.95 -24.87
C THR A 289 -26.34 1.03 -25.11
N LYS A 290 -26.81 1.30 -26.34
CA LYS A 290 -28.26 1.37 -26.66
C LYS A 290 -29.03 0.10 -26.30
N ARG A 291 -28.43 -1.08 -26.51
CA ARG A 291 -29.05 -2.38 -26.18
C ARG A 291 -29.08 -2.60 -24.67
N ILE A 292 -27.99 -2.26 -23.97
CA ILE A 292 -27.89 -2.37 -22.52
C ILE A 292 -28.88 -1.41 -21.86
N ASP A 293 -28.95 -0.16 -22.29
CA ASP A 293 -29.87 0.85 -21.75
C ASP A 293 -31.33 0.49 -21.99
N LYS A 294 -31.67 -0.05 -23.16
CA LYS A 294 -33.01 -0.59 -23.43
C LYS A 294 -33.36 -1.73 -22.47
N TRP A 295 -32.41 -2.62 -22.18
CA TRP A 295 -32.59 -3.67 -21.18
C TRP A 295 -32.74 -3.09 -19.77
N LEU A 296 -31.94 -2.08 -19.39
CA LEU A 296 -32.03 -1.37 -18.11
C LEU A 296 -33.28 -0.48 -17.98
N LYS A 297 -34.01 -0.23 -19.08
CA LYS A 297 -35.11 0.75 -19.18
C LYS A 297 -34.65 2.15 -18.78
N ALA A 298 -33.40 2.49 -19.12
CA ALA A 298 -32.75 3.74 -18.75
C ALA A 298 -33.10 4.88 -19.72
N ASP A 299 -33.12 6.10 -19.18
CA ASP A 299 -33.24 7.34 -19.94
C ASP A 299 -31.84 7.93 -20.18
N SER A 300 -31.46 8.03 -21.46
CA SER A 300 -30.15 8.50 -21.90
C SER A 300 -30.01 10.02 -21.97
N SER A 301 -31.11 10.79 -21.91
CA SER A 301 -31.08 12.26 -21.99
C SER A 301 -30.27 12.92 -20.87
N ALA A 302 -30.19 12.25 -19.71
CA ALA A 302 -29.39 12.70 -18.56
C ALA A 302 -27.88 12.79 -18.85
N ILE A 303 -27.38 12.14 -19.91
CA ILE A 303 -25.98 12.23 -20.33
C ILE A 303 -25.75 13.51 -21.13
N ASP A 304 -26.70 13.90 -21.99
CA ASP A 304 -26.58 15.08 -22.86
C ASP A 304 -26.54 16.38 -22.02
N ASP A 305 -27.41 16.48 -21.01
CA ASP A 305 -27.40 17.59 -20.04
C ASP A 305 -26.06 17.71 -19.29
N LEU A 306 -25.46 16.55 -18.98
CA LEU A 306 -24.19 16.48 -18.28
C LEU A 306 -23.03 16.97 -19.16
N VAL A 307 -23.02 16.59 -20.44
CA VAL A 307 -22.03 17.07 -21.42
C VAL A 307 -22.02 18.59 -21.49
N ILE A 308 -23.19 19.22 -21.67
CA ILE A 308 -23.32 20.69 -21.79
C ILE A 308 -22.78 21.41 -20.55
N LYS A 309 -23.10 20.90 -19.36
CA LYS A 309 -22.68 21.50 -18.08
C LYS A 309 -21.16 21.45 -17.89
N VAL A 310 -20.53 20.36 -18.33
CA VAL A 310 -19.10 20.10 -18.13
C VAL A 310 -18.23 20.93 -19.09
N GLU A 311 -18.62 21.05 -20.36
CA GLU A 311 -17.87 21.82 -21.35
C GLU A 311 -17.73 23.31 -20.96
N LYS A 312 -18.75 23.86 -20.30
CA LYS A 312 -18.75 25.24 -19.78
C LYS A 312 -17.77 25.43 -18.61
N PHE A 313 -17.59 24.40 -17.77
CA PHE A 313 -16.71 24.47 -16.60
C PHE A 313 -15.23 24.39 -16.98
N GLN A 314 -14.84 23.54 -17.93
CA GLN A 314 -13.43 23.37 -18.31
C GLN A 314 -12.77 24.65 -18.83
N LYS A 315 -13.51 25.44 -19.62
CA LYS A 315 -12.99 26.68 -20.22
C LYS A 315 -12.71 27.78 -19.19
N SER A 316 -13.27 27.70 -17.97
CA SER A 316 -13.17 28.78 -16.98
C SER A 316 -12.07 28.62 -15.92
N VAL A 317 -11.39 27.48 -15.83
CA VAL A 317 -10.57 27.14 -14.65
C VAL A 317 -9.05 27.09 -14.91
N GLN A 318 -8.60 26.85 -16.15
CA GLN A 318 -7.16 26.80 -16.43
C GLN A 318 -6.55 28.20 -16.51
N ARG A 319 -5.47 28.41 -15.75
CA ARG A 319 -4.64 29.62 -15.83
C ARG A 319 -3.16 29.28 -15.79
N LYS A 320 -2.31 30.21 -16.25
CA LYS A 320 -0.85 30.06 -16.16
C LYS A 320 -0.41 30.04 -14.70
N ALA A 321 0.45 29.09 -14.35
CA ALA A 321 1.04 28.96 -13.03
C ALA A 321 2.17 29.99 -12.81
N THR A 322 2.31 30.47 -11.58
CA THR A 322 3.39 31.36 -11.13
C THR A 322 4.22 30.70 -10.03
N LEU A 323 5.43 31.21 -9.77
CA LEU A 323 6.25 30.73 -8.64
C LEU A 323 5.49 30.86 -7.30
N THR A 324 4.75 31.96 -7.13
CA THR A 324 3.92 32.20 -5.95
C THR A 324 2.89 31.09 -5.74
N ASP A 325 2.26 30.63 -6.83
CA ASP A 325 1.30 29.53 -6.75
C ASP A 325 1.95 28.26 -6.18
N TYR A 326 3.16 27.90 -6.67
CA TYR A 326 3.88 26.73 -6.16
C TYR A 326 4.36 26.89 -4.71
N MET A 327 4.76 28.10 -4.31
CA MET A 327 5.13 28.38 -2.92
C MET A 327 3.93 28.25 -1.98
N VAL A 328 2.76 28.75 -2.38
CA VAL A 328 1.53 28.60 -1.60
C VAL A 328 1.08 27.15 -1.55
N ILE A 329 1.13 26.42 -2.66
CA ILE A 329 0.85 24.98 -2.67
C ILE A 329 1.79 24.25 -1.70
N GLY A 330 3.09 24.52 -1.76
CA GLY A 330 4.06 23.94 -0.83
C GLY A 330 3.73 24.23 0.63
N GLY A 331 3.40 25.49 0.96
CA GLY A 331 3.00 25.88 2.31
C GLY A 331 1.72 25.21 2.81
N LEU A 332 0.69 25.13 1.97
CA LEU A 332 -0.58 24.46 2.31
C LEU A 332 -0.37 22.96 2.55
N VAL A 333 0.37 22.30 1.65
CA VAL A 333 0.57 20.86 1.71
C VAL A 333 1.45 20.48 2.89
N PHE A 334 2.64 21.05 2.99
CA PHE A 334 3.57 20.66 4.05
C PHE A 334 3.16 21.23 5.42
N GLY A 335 2.39 22.32 5.46
CA GLY A 335 1.68 22.75 6.67
C GLY A 335 0.65 21.70 7.13
N GLY A 336 -0.15 21.16 6.20
CA GLY A 336 -1.09 20.07 6.48
C GLY A 336 -0.41 18.77 6.89
N VAL A 337 0.71 18.40 6.24
CA VAL A 337 1.54 17.25 6.61
C VAL A 337 2.08 17.42 8.03
N ALA A 338 2.67 18.57 8.36
CA ALA A 338 3.19 18.86 9.69
C ALA A 338 2.09 18.76 10.77
N LEU A 339 0.92 19.35 10.51
CA LEU A 339 -0.23 19.28 11.40
C LEU A 339 -0.71 17.83 11.61
N SER A 340 -0.75 17.04 10.54
CA SER A 340 -1.18 15.64 10.59
C SER A 340 -0.23 14.76 11.40
N HIS A 341 1.09 14.99 11.29
CA HIS A 341 2.09 14.32 12.13
C HIS A 341 1.97 14.73 13.59
N PHE A 342 1.86 16.03 13.86
CA PHE A 342 1.74 16.56 15.22
C PHE A 342 0.52 15.98 15.93
N LEU A 343 -0.66 16.07 15.31
CA LEU A 343 -1.88 15.52 15.87
C LEU A 343 -1.87 13.99 15.90
N GLY A 344 -1.27 13.32 14.90
CA GLY A 344 -1.12 11.86 14.91
C GLY A 344 -0.28 11.36 16.09
N GLY A 345 0.77 12.11 16.46
CA GLY A 345 1.58 11.82 17.66
C GLY A 345 0.84 12.01 18.98
N ILE A 346 -0.26 12.78 19.00
CA ILE A 346 -1.12 12.98 20.18
C ILE A 346 -2.24 11.93 20.21
N LEU A 347 -2.90 11.70 19.07
CA LEU A 347 -4.05 10.81 18.98
C LEU A 347 -3.66 9.33 19.15
N ALA A 348 -2.52 8.91 18.61
CA ALA A 348 -2.06 7.53 18.72
C ALA A 348 -1.92 7.04 20.17
N PRO A 349 -1.16 7.70 21.07
CA PRO A 349 -1.09 7.28 22.47
C PRO A 349 -2.43 7.43 23.19
N PHE A 350 -3.20 8.48 22.90
CA PHE A 350 -4.54 8.67 23.48
C PHE A 350 -5.47 7.48 23.18
N PHE A 351 -5.54 7.03 21.93
CA PHE A 351 -6.38 5.89 21.55
C PHE A 351 -5.81 4.54 22.01
N ALA A 352 -4.48 4.41 22.11
CA ALA A 352 -3.86 3.23 22.71
C ALA A 352 -4.30 3.04 24.17
N ASP A 353 -4.37 4.14 24.93
CA ASP A 353 -4.79 4.12 26.34
C ASP A 353 -6.30 3.92 26.47
N VAL A 354 -7.11 4.61 25.67
CA VAL A 354 -8.59 4.49 25.71
C VAL A 354 -9.07 3.08 25.34
N LEU A 355 -8.45 2.46 24.34
CA LEU A 355 -8.81 1.11 23.90
C LEU A 355 -8.15 0.01 24.74
N ASN A 356 -7.16 0.37 25.57
CA ASN A 356 -6.29 -0.58 26.28
C ASN A 356 -5.68 -1.65 25.35
N ASP A 357 -5.38 -1.27 24.12
CA ASP A 357 -4.80 -2.15 23.09
C ASP A 357 -3.75 -1.38 22.28
N LYS A 358 -2.48 -1.65 22.56
CA LYS A 358 -1.33 -1.04 21.87
C LYS A 358 -1.12 -1.59 20.45
N ASN A 359 -1.75 -2.71 20.11
CA ASN A 359 -1.69 -3.31 18.78
C ASN A 359 -2.86 -2.88 17.89
N SER A 360 -3.78 -2.07 18.43
CA SER A 360 -4.89 -1.51 17.68
C SER A 360 -4.40 -0.61 16.54
N THR A 361 -5.08 -0.66 15.40
CA THR A 361 -4.84 0.25 14.27
C THR A 361 -4.92 1.72 14.70
N PHE A 362 -5.80 2.04 15.66
CA PHE A 362 -5.96 3.39 16.22
C PHE A 362 -4.80 3.85 17.10
N ALA A 363 -3.94 2.92 17.56
CA ALA A 363 -2.71 3.24 18.29
C ALA A 363 -1.55 3.66 17.36
N SER A 364 -1.75 3.67 16.04
CA SER A 364 -0.71 4.04 15.05
C SER A 364 -0.74 5.53 14.72
N SER A 365 0.38 6.23 14.91
CA SER A 365 0.54 7.62 14.46
C SER A 365 0.45 7.72 12.93
N PHE A 366 0.84 6.68 12.20
CA PHE A 366 0.75 6.64 10.75
C PHE A 366 -0.72 6.60 10.29
N PHE A 367 -1.55 5.78 10.94
CA PHE A 367 -3.00 5.75 10.69
C PHE A 367 -3.61 7.14 10.81
N TRP A 368 -3.34 7.83 11.92
CA TRP A 368 -3.86 9.18 12.13
C TRP A 368 -3.29 10.20 11.15
N MET A 369 -2.01 10.11 10.81
CA MET A 369 -1.42 10.96 9.77
C MET A 369 -2.19 10.85 8.45
N VAL A 370 -2.52 9.63 7.99
CA VAL A 370 -3.30 9.41 6.76
C VAL A 370 -4.72 9.97 6.88
N VAL A 371 -5.42 9.65 7.98
CA VAL A 371 -6.80 10.11 8.24
C VAL A 371 -6.86 11.63 8.30
N LEU A 372 -5.96 12.27 9.05
CA LEU A 372 -5.91 13.72 9.21
C LEU A 372 -5.51 14.43 7.92
N SER A 373 -4.56 13.89 7.16
CA SER A 373 -4.17 14.44 5.85
C SER A 373 -5.35 14.39 4.86
N THR A 374 -6.11 13.29 4.90
CA THR A 374 -7.32 13.09 4.11
C THR A 374 -8.40 14.12 4.46
N PHE A 375 -8.67 14.32 5.76
CA PHE A 375 -9.61 15.34 6.23
C PHE A 375 -9.14 16.77 5.93
N TYR A 376 -7.85 17.05 6.09
CA TYR A 376 -7.27 18.36 5.82
C TYR A 376 -7.40 18.73 4.33
N GLY A 377 -7.08 17.81 3.42
CA GLY A 377 -7.30 17.99 1.98
C GLY A 377 -8.76 18.28 1.65
N LEU A 378 -9.69 17.56 2.30
CA LEU A 378 -11.12 17.78 2.13
C LEU A 378 -11.55 19.18 2.64
N LEU A 379 -11.08 19.58 3.82
CA LEU A 379 -11.36 20.92 4.36
C LEU A 379 -10.87 22.01 3.41
N LEU A 380 -9.67 21.86 2.84
CA LEU A 380 -9.15 22.78 1.83
C LEU A 380 -10.00 22.84 0.57
N SER A 381 -10.63 21.72 0.16
CA SER A 381 -11.48 21.67 -1.05
C SER A 381 -12.75 22.52 -0.92
N PHE A 382 -13.19 22.84 0.30
CA PHE A 382 -14.28 23.79 0.56
C PHE A 382 -13.84 25.26 0.56
N THR A 383 -12.53 25.55 0.51
CA THR A 383 -11.99 26.91 0.53
C THR A 383 -11.53 27.38 -0.85
N ARG A 384 -11.00 28.61 -0.94
CA ARG A 384 -10.35 29.12 -2.16
C ARG A 384 -9.10 28.32 -2.56
N ALA A 385 -8.55 27.50 -1.66
CA ALA A 385 -7.40 26.64 -1.95
C ALA A 385 -7.68 25.66 -3.11
N LYS A 386 -8.94 25.22 -3.30
CA LYS A 386 -9.31 24.34 -4.43
C LYS A 386 -8.95 24.93 -5.81
N ASN A 387 -8.88 26.25 -5.93
CA ASN A 387 -8.54 26.93 -7.19
C ASN A 387 -7.09 26.67 -7.63
N TYR A 388 -6.23 26.15 -6.74
CA TYR A 388 -4.89 25.70 -7.10
C TYR A 388 -4.88 24.44 -7.97
N GLU A 389 -6.01 23.75 -8.13
CA GLU A 389 -6.15 22.74 -9.17
C GLU A 389 -5.95 23.33 -10.57
N GLY A 390 -6.37 24.58 -10.80
CA GLY A 390 -6.19 25.29 -12.07
C GLY A 390 -4.73 25.53 -12.48
N VAL A 391 -3.78 25.34 -11.56
CA VAL A 391 -2.33 25.39 -11.80
C VAL A 391 -1.64 24.04 -11.58
N GLY A 392 -2.41 22.96 -11.38
CA GLY A 392 -1.90 21.59 -11.33
C GLY A 392 -1.57 21.03 -9.94
N ALA A 393 -2.28 21.43 -8.88
CA ALA A 393 -2.12 20.84 -7.54
C ALA A 393 -2.18 19.30 -7.56
N SER A 394 -3.18 18.69 -8.21
CA SER A 394 -3.30 17.23 -8.36
C SER A 394 -2.11 16.59 -9.10
N LYS A 395 -1.49 17.30 -10.04
CA LYS A 395 -0.30 16.83 -10.78
C LYS A 395 0.92 16.74 -9.86
N ILE A 396 1.11 17.73 -8.98
CA ILE A 396 2.17 17.70 -7.96
C ILE A 396 1.91 16.55 -6.98
N GLY A 397 0.65 16.35 -6.56
CA GLY A 397 0.27 15.21 -5.73
C GLY A 397 0.59 13.87 -6.39
N SER A 398 0.38 13.78 -7.71
CA SER A 398 0.73 12.59 -8.50
C SER A 398 2.25 12.37 -8.55
N VAL A 399 3.07 13.43 -8.65
CA VAL A 399 4.54 13.31 -8.58
C VAL A 399 4.97 12.73 -7.23
N PHE A 400 4.41 13.24 -6.13
CA PHE A 400 4.68 12.71 -4.78
C PHE A 400 4.31 11.22 -4.67
N LEU A 401 3.15 10.85 -5.19
CA LEU A 401 2.70 9.47 -5.25
C LEU A 401 3.65 8.58 -6.06
N TYR A 402 4.10 9.02 -7.25
CA TYR A 402 4.96 8.19 -8.09
C TYR A 402 6.38 8.03 -7.52
N ILE A 403 6.89 9.01 -6.78
CA ILE A 403 8.12 8.85 -6.02
C ILE A 403 7.94 7.77 -4.94
N LEU A 404 6.84 7.82 -4.18
CA LEU A 404 6.51 6.78 -3.20
C LEU A 404 6.42 5.39 -3.85
N VAL A 405 5.67 5.28 -4.95
CA VAL A 405 5.53 4.05 -5.74
C VAL A 405 6.90 3.49 -6.13
N ALA A 406 7.80 4.33 -6.65
CA ALA A 406 9.14 3.90 -7.02
C ALA A 406 9.96 3.39 -5.83
N THR A 407 9.84 4.05 -4.67
CA THR A 407 10.52 3.61 -3.44
C THR A 407 9.95 2.31 -2.87
N ILE A 408 8.63 2.09 -2.95
CA ILE A 408 8.00 0.79 -2.63
C ILE A 408 8.50 -0.27 -3.60
N GLY A 409 8.60 0.05 -4.89
CA GLY A 409 9.11 -0.84 -5.93
C GLY A 409 10.48 -1.43 -5.57
N MET A 410 11.37 -0.65 -4.98
CA MET A 410 12.69 -1.16 -4.53
C MET A 410 12.59 -2.33 -3.55
N LYS A 411 11.49 -2.43 -2.80
CA LYS A 411 11.29 -3.45 -1.75
C LYS A 411 10.50 -4.67 -2.22
N VAL A 412 9.95 -4.62 -3.42
CA VAL A 412 9.20 -5.74 -4.00
C VAL A 412 10.17 -6.82 -4.45
N ASP A 413 9.88 -8.07 -4.06
CA ASP A 413 10.62 -9.24 -4.54
C ASP A 413 9.93 -9.80 -5.79
N ILE A 414 10.53 -9.57 -6.96
CA ILE A 414 9.98 -10.03 -8.24
C ILE A 414 9.82 -11.55 -8.28
N SER A 415 10.71 -12.28 -7.62
CA SER A 415 10.66 -13.75 -7.62
C SER A 415 9.37 -14.28 -6.99
N LYS A 416 8.73 -13.49 -6.12
CA LYS A 416 7.52 -13.87 -5.39
C LYS A 416 6.21 -13.42 -6.03
N VAL A 417 6.27 -12.61 -7.09
CA VAL A 417 5.08 -12.02 -7.74
C VAL A 417 4.12 -13.10 -8.24
N LEU A 418 4.64 -14.27 -8.62
CA LEU A 418 3.87 -15.40 -9.15
C LEU A 418 3.78 -16.59 -8.18
N ASP A 419 4.19 -16.44 -6.92
CA ASP A 419 4.17 -17.55 -5.94
C ASP A 419 2.74 -18.01 -5.62
N ASN A 420 1.79 -17.07 -5.60
CA ASN A 420 0.39 -17.33 -5.26
C ASN A 420 -0.57 -16.85 -6.37
N PRO A 421 -0.58 -17.51 -7.54
CA PRO A 421 -1.44 -17.13 -8.66
C PRO A 421 -2.93 -17.25 -8.31
N ASN A 422 -3.27 -18.06 -7.31
CA ASN A 422 -4.63 -18.22 -6.79
C ASN A 422 -5.25 -16.89 -6.31
N LEU A 423 -4.45 -15.92 -5.88
CA LEU A 423 -4.92 -14.59 -5.49
C LEU A 423 -5.61 -13.84 -6.64
N ILE A 424 -5.24 -14.12 -7.91
CA ILE A 424 -5.95 -13.54 -9.07
C ILE A 424 -7.39 -14.04 -9.10
N PHE A 425 -7.62 -15.31 -8.80
CA PHE A 425 -8.98 -15.86 -8.75
C PHE A 425 -9.79 -15.29 -7.57
N VAL A 426 -9.15 -15.03 -6.42
CA VAL A 426 -9.78 -14.28 -5.31
C VAL A 426 -10.26 -12.92 -5.82
N GLY A 427 -9.37 -12.18 -6.49
CA GLY A 427 -9.70 -10.88 -7.10
C GLY A 427 -10.80 -10.97 -8.16
N LEU A 428 -10.84 -12.02 -8.97
CA LEU A 428 -11.91 -12.23 -9.96
C LEU A 428 -13.27 -12.49 -9.31
N ILE A 429 -13.35 -13.28 -8.23
CA ILE A 429 -14.59 -13.48 -7.48
C ILE A 429 -15.04 -12.16 -6.85
N TRP A 430 -14.11 -11.43 -6.24
CA TRP A 430 -14.37 -10.11 -5.68
C TRP A 430 -14.95 -9.16 -6.74
N MET A 431 -14.31 -9.07 -7.91
CA MET A 431 -14.77 -8.22 -9.01
C MET A 431 -16.12 -8.66 -9.58
N ALA A 432 -16.37 -9.97 -9.66
CA ALA A 432 -17.65 -10.51 -10.10
C ALA A 432 -18.79 -10.12 -9.14
N PHE A 433 -18.55 -10.16 -7.83
CA PHE A 433 -19.52 -9.70 -6.83
C PHE A 433 -19.82 -8.20 -6.99
N HIS A 434 -18.77 -7.38 -7.10
CA HIS A 434 -18.89 -5.94 -7.35
C HIS A 434 -19.69 -5.63 -8.62
N ALA A 435 -19.34 -6.26 -9.74
CA ALA A 435 -20.04 -6.12 -11.01
C ALA A 435 -21.51 -6.57 -10.92
N GLY A 436 -21.77 -7.70 -10.28
CA GLY A 436 -23.12 -8.22 -10.06
C GLY A 436 -24.02 -7.26 -9.28
N LEU A 437 -23.49 -6.71 -8.18
CA LEU A 437 -24.21 -5.72 -7.37
C LEU A 437 -24.52 -4.44 -8.16
N LEU A 438 -23.55 -3.93 -8.92
CA LEU A 438 -23.75 -2.77 -9.76
C LEU A 438 -24.82 -3.00 -10.83
N ILE A 439 -24.80 -4.15 -11.50
CA ILE A 439 -25.81 -4.51 -12.52
C ILE A 439 -27.20 -4.59 -11.87
N LEU A 440 -27.30 -5.20 -10.70
CA LEU A 440 -28.56 -5.27 -9.94
C LEU A 440 -29.10 -3.89 -9.61
N VAL A 441 -28.28 -3.01 -9.00
CA VAL A 441 -28.74 -1.67 -8.61
C VAL A 441 -29.05 -0.82 -9.83
N ALA A 442 -28.24 -0.87 -10.89
CA ALA A 442 -28.52 -0.16 -12.13
C ALA A 442 -29.87 -0.55 -12.73
N LYS A 443 -30.24 -1.84 -12.63
CA LYS A 443 -31.54 -2.33 -13.06
C LYS A 443 -32.69 -1.80 -12.18
N LEU A 444 -32.51 -1.78 -10.87
CA LEU A 444 -33.52 -1.30 -9.91
C LEU A 444 -33.83 0.19 -10.09
N ILE A 445 -32.79 1.02 -10.26
CA ILE A 445 -32.94 2.48 -10.38
C ILE A 445 -33.06 2.95 -11.84
N ARG A 446 -33.02 2.02 -12.79
CA ARG A 446 -33.02 2.30 -14.25
C ARG A 446 -31.91 3.29 -14.63
N ALA A 447 -30.70 3.03 -14.14
CA ALA A 447 -29.53 3.84 -14.46
C ALA A 447 -29.00 3.50 -15.85
N PRO A 448 -28.65 4.51 -16.68
CA PRO A 448 -27.85 4.31 -17.88
C PRO A 448 -26.55 3.54 -17.61
N PHE A 449 -26.15 2.73 -18.59
CA PHE A 449 -24.90 1.99 -18.58
C PHE A 449 -23.68 2.90 -18.36
N PHE A 450 -23.75 4.14 -18.85
CA PHE A 450 -22.75 5.18 -18.57
C PHE A 450 -22.44 5.34 -17.08
N PHE A 451 -23.46 5.50 -16.23
CA PHE A 451 -23.22 5.71 -14.79
C PHE A 451 -22.71 4.45 -14.11
N LEU A 452 -23.14 3.26 -14.55
CA LEU A 452 -22.57 1.99 -14.09
C LEU A 452 -21.08 1.91 -14.44
N ALA A 453 -20.74 2.17 -15.70
CA ALA A 453 -19.38 2.05 -16.21
C ALA A 453 -18.42 3.05 -15.55
N VAL A 454 -18.78 4.33 -15.53
CA VAL A 454 -17.94 5.40 -14.94
C VAL A 454 -17.91 5.29 -13.42
N GLY A 455 -19.05 5.02 -12.77
CA GLY A 455 -19.10 4.81 -11.33
C GLY A 455 -18.24 3.64 -10.88
N SER A 456 -18.37 2.49 -11.56
CA SER A 456 -17.54 1.33 -11.29
C SER A 456 -16.06 1.58 -11.50
N GLN A 457 -15.69 2.32 -12.55
CA GLN A 457 -14.28 2.53 -12.88
C GLN A 457 -13.63 3.60 -12.01
N ALA A 458 -14.41 4.57 -11.52
CA ALA A 458 -13.96 5.51 -10.49
C ALA A 458 -13.58 4.80 -9.19
N ASN A 459 -14.22 3.67 -8.87
CA ASN A 459 -13.78 2.76 -7.82
C ASN A 459 -12.53 1.98 -8.28
N VAL A 460 -12.70 1.05 -9.23
CA VAL A 460 -11.73 -0.02 -9.49
C VAL A 460 -10.42 0.45 -10.13
N GLY A 461 -10.44 1.42 -11.05
CA GLY A 461 -9.22 1.88 -11.72
C GLY A 461 -8.92 3.37 -11.51
N GLY A 462 -9.66 4.01 -10.61
CA GLY A 462 -9.38 5.33 -10.07
C GLY A 462 -9.13 6.40 -11.12
N ALA A 463 -8.23 7.34 -10.81
CA ALA A 463 -8.00 8.53 -11.64
C ALA A 463 -7.32 8.23 -12.98
N ALA A 464 -6.78 7.02 -13.16
CA ALA A 464 -6.10 6.61 -14.38
C ALA A 464 -7.09 6.08 -15.43
N SER A 465 -8.02 5.18 -15.06
CA SER A 465 -8.90 4.51 -16.03
C SER A 465 -10.31 5.09 -16.12
N ALA A 466 -10.86 5.68 -15.04
CA ALA A 466 -12.21 6.23 -15.06
C ALA A 466 -12.40 7.32 -16.14
N PRO A 467 -11.42 8.23 -16.36
CA PRO A 467 -11.52 9.21 -17.44
C PRO A 467 -11.47 8.59 -18.84
N ILE A 468 -10.75 7.47 -19.00
CA ILE A 468 -10.65 6.71 -20.27
C ILE A 468 -12.01 6.10 -20.60
N VAL A 469 -12.63 5.43 -19.63
CA VAL A 469 -13.97 4.84 -19.81
C VAL A 469 -15.01 5.91 -20.08
N ALA A 470 -14.98 7.05 -19.38
CA ALA A 470 -15.89 8.16 -19.64
C ALA A 470 -15.68 8.77 -21.05
N ASN A 471 -14.42 8.94 -21.48
CA ASN A 471 -14.08 9.43 -22.81
C ASN A 471 -14.64 8.54 -23.92
N ALA A 472 -14.61 7.22 -23.72
CA ALA A 472 -15.13 6.24 -24.66
C ALA A 472 -16.66 6.34 -24.87
N PHE A 473 -17.40 6.96 -23.94
CA PHE A 473 -18.80 7.36 -24.18
C PHE A 473 -18.90 8.69 -24.90
N HIS A 474 -18.19 9.72 -24.41
CA HIS A 474 -18.08 11.02 -25.06
C HIS A 474 -16.87 11.79 -24.51
N PRO A 475 -16.08 12.50 -25.35
CA PRO A 475 -14.89 13.22 -24.90
C PRO A 475 -15.13 14.25 -23.79
N ALA A 476 -16.27 14.94 -23.82
CA ALA A 476 -16.63 15.90 -22.77
C ALA A 476 -16.80 15.24 -21.39
N LEU A 477 -17.06 13.94 -21.31
CA LEU A 477 -17.33 13.24 -20.05
C LEU A 477 -16.05 12.81 -19.31
N THR A 478 -14.87 12.96 -19.90
CA THR A 478 -13.59 12.61 -19.27
C THR A 478 -13.44 13.23 -17.87
N THR A 479 -13.86 14.49 -17.69
CA THR A 479 -13.81 15.16 -16.38
C THR A 479 -14.77 14.59 -15.35
N VAL A 480 -15.88 13.97 -15.77
CA VAL A 480 -16.79 13.27 -14.87
C VAL A 480 -16.07 12.09 -14.24
N GLY A 481 -15.37 11.30 -15.07
CA GLY A 481 -14.50 10.23 -14.60
C GLY A 481 -13.42 10.74 -13.65
N VAL A 482 -12.77 11.87 -13.97
CA VAL A 482 -11.78 12.51 -13.08
C VAL A 482 -12.42 12.92 -11.75
N LEU A 483 -13.54 13.64 -11.76
CA LEU A 483 -14.21 14.13 -10.55
C LEU A 483 -14.63 12.98 -9.63
N MET A 484 -15.21 11.92 -10.18
CA MET A 484 -15.64 10.75 -9.42
C MET A 484 -14.44 10.00 -8.83
N ALA A 485 -13.39 9.78 -9.62
CA ALA A 485 -12.17 9.13 -9.13
C ALA A 485 -11.45 9.96 -8.07
N VAL A 486 -11.42 11.28 -8.24
CA VAL A 486 -10.84 12.22 -7.28
C VAL A 486 -11.60 12.18 -5.95
N PHE A 487 -12.93 12.12 -5.99
CA PHE A 487 -13.74 11.88 -4.79
C PHE A 487 -13.46 10.51 -4.14
N GLY A 488 -13.16 9.50 -4.96
CA GLY A 488 -12.66 8.19 -4.51
C GLY A 488 -11.43 8.28 -3.60
N TYR A 489 -10.50 9.22 -3.82
CA TYR A 489 -9.35 9.37 -2.92
C TYR A 489 -9.76 9.66 -1.47
N PHE A 490 -10.86 10.38 -1.25
CA PHE A 490 -11.35 10.68 0.10
C PHE A 490 -12.10 9.48 0.71
N ILE A 491 -13.07 8.92 -0.02
CA ILE A 491 -13.89 7.81 0.48
C ILE A 491 -13.07 6.53 0.63
N GLY A 492 -12.06 6.35 -0.23
CA GLY A 492 -11.17 5.19 -0.25
C GLY A 492 -10.41 4.98 1.04
N THR A 493 -9.94 6.03 1.70
CA THR A 493 -9.27 5.92 3.00
C THR A 493 -10.15 5.16 3.98
N PHE A 494 -11.39 5.61 4.18
CA PHE A 494 -12.29 5.03 5.17
C PHE A 494 -12.90 3.71 4.71
N GLY A 495 -13.30 3.64 3.43
CA GLY A 495 -13.91 2.44 2.85
C GLY A 495 -12.94 1.26 2.84
N ALA A 496 -11.67 1.49 2.53
CA ALA A 496 -10.66 0.44 2.52
C ALA A 496 -10.31 -0.02 3.94
N ILE A 497 -10.18 0.89 4.91
CA ILE A 497 -9.99 0.54 6.33
C ILE A 497 -11.17 -0.30 6.83
N PHE A 498 -12.40 0.14 6.54
CA PHE A 498 -13.59 -0.62 6.94
C PHE A 498 -13.64 -2.00 6.28
N CYS A 499 -13.33 -2.10 4.99
CA CYS A 499 -13.21 -3.39 4.29
C CYS A 499 -12.14 -4.29 4.93
N ALA A 500 -10.97 -3.73 5.25
CA ALA A 500 -9.85 -4.47 5.84
C ALA A 500 -10.19 -5.03 7.23
N GLU A 501 -10.84 -4.24 8.09
CA GLU A 501 -11.30 -4.74 9.39
C GLU A 501 -12.34 -5.86 9.23
N LEU A 502 -13.30 -5.75 8.30
CA LEU A 502 -14.25 -6.83 8.03
C LEU A 502 -13.57 -8.09 7.49
N MET A 503 -12.61 -7.93 6.58
CA MET A 503 -11.81 -9.04 6.03
C MET A 503 -11.00 -9.73 7.13
N LYS A 504 -10.40 -8.97 8.03
CA LYS A 504 -9.69 -9.48 9.21
C LYS A 504 -10.59 -10.38 10.05
N TYR A 505 -11.81 -9.93 10.38
CA TYR A 505 -12.76 -10.71 11.19
C TYR A 505 -13.17 -12.05 10.56
N VAL A 506 -13.16 -12.17 9.23
CA VAL A 506 -13.51 -13.42 8.54
C VAL A 506 -12.29 -14.31 8.30
N ALA A 507 -11.09 -13.73 8.27
CA ALA A 507 -9.85 -14.47 8.10
C ALA A 507 -9.28 -15.04 9.41
N THR A 508 -9.67 -14.49 10.56
CA THR A 508 -9.32 -14.94 11.92
C THR A 508 -10.44 -15.75 12.52
#